data_AF-A0A1B6HNI3-F1
#
_entry.id   AF-A0A1B6HNI3-F1
#
_cell.length_a   1.000
_cell.length_b   1.000
_cell.length_c   1.000
_cell.angle_alpha   90.00
_cell.angle_beta   90.00
_cell.angle_gamma   90.00
#
_symmetry.space_group_name_H-M   'P 1'
#
loop_
_entity.id
_entity.type
_entity.pdbx_description
1 polymer ?
#
loop_
_entity_poly.entity_id
_entity_poly.type
_entity_poly.pdbx_seq_one_letter_code
_entity_poly.pdbx_strand_id
1 'polypeptide(L)'
;CLVVMHLNFKSVPHLASPGVLSALGNSLAYTFALCLPSTCSSQTLEHSLATVAHDVNYFTSSENLTIEFTVSGTDCHTNVRPSLDTSEVLGIMVTLGFVIVVIMSTIVDLAINYERTREPSKCERAIIAFSLYTNAKRLLNSSSTEDTIQVLHCLKFISIAWVVIGHRVKFTAQSPLSNLLKLASYIDNWSSMIILNATLSVDVFFVISGILNTYVYMNKTIPTRKSTLSVLASYVHRYIRLTPAYALMILVTATWLYRVGDGP
;
A
#
# COMPACT_ATOMS: atom_id res chain seq x y z
N CYS A 1 -2.70 -18.79 -15.46
CA CYS A 1 -1.58 -18.88 -14.49
C CYS A 1 -0.75 -17.62 -14.57
N LEU A 2 -0.38 -17.04 -13.43
CA LEU A 2 0.64 -15.99 -13.40
C LEU A 2 2.01 -16.65 -13.56
N VAL A 3 2.85 -16.00 -14.35
CA VAL A 3 4.23 -16.38 -14.63
C VAL A 3 5.10 -15.20 -14.25
N VAL A 4 6.13 -15.46 -13.46
CA VAL A 4 7.12 -14.44 -13.11
C VAL A 4 8.37 -14.67 -13.96
N MET A 5 8.70 -13.67 -14.76
CA MET A 5 9.95 -13.59 -15.52
C MET A 5 10.96 -12.75 -14.77
N HIS A 6 12.06 -13.35 -14.36
CA HIS A 6 13.22 -12.67 -13.82
C HIS A 6 14.20 -12.37 -14.95
N LEU A 7 14.42 -11.08 -15.21
CA LEU A 7 15.50 -10.57 -16.06
C LEU A 7 16.69 -10.22 -15.17
N ASN A 8 17.73 -11.02 -15.22
CA ASN A 8 18.97 -10.82 -14.49
C ASN A 8 20.00 -10.16 -15.41
N PHE A 9 20.62 -9.07 -14.98
CA PHE A 9 21.60 -8.35 -15.79
C PHE A 9 22.79 -7.91 -14.96
N LYS A 10 23.98 -8.11 -15.51
CA LYS A 10 25.25 -7.79 -14.81
C LYS A 10 25.66 -6.33 -15.00
N SER A 11 25.34 -5.74 -16.17
CA SER A 11 25.49 -4.31 -16.49
C SER A 11 24.88 -4.04 -17.87
N VAL A 12 23.84 -3.21 -17.98
CA VAL A 12 23.28 -2.81 -19.29
C VAL A 12 23.29 -1.28 -19.41
N PRO A 13 24.22 -0.69 -20.18
CA PRO A 13 24.34 0.77 -20.29
C PRO A 13 23.21 1.44 -21.10
N HIS A 14 22.40 0.66 -21.83
CA HIS A 14 21.41 1.19 -22.77
C HIS A 14 19.94 1.07 -22.32
N LEU A 15 19.63 0.34 -21.24
CA LEU A 15 18.23 0.14 -20.81
C LEU A 15 17.76 1.17 -19.78
N ALA A 16 18.66 1.78 -19.00
CA ALA A 16 18.29 2.74 -17.97
C ALA A 16 19.48 3.60 -17.52
N SER A 17 19.18 4.80 -17.01
CA SER A 17 20.21 5.65 -16.42
C SER A 17 20.83 4.99 -15.18
N PRO A 18 22.09 5.32 -14.81
CA PRO A 18 22.79 4.71 -13.68
C PRO A 18 22.02 4.78 -12.35
N GLY A 19 21.24 5.86 -12.14
CA GLY A 19 20.40 6.03 -10.95
C GLY A 19 19.14 5.16 -10.93
N VAL A 20 18.64 4.73 -12.09
CA VAL A 20 17.52 3.79 -12.19
C VAL A 20 18.03 2.36 -11.98
N LEU A 21 19.22 2.03 -12.49
CA LEU A 21 19.86 0.73 -12.24
C LEU A 21 20.20 0.51 -10.76
N SER A 22 20.66 1.55 -10.05
CA SER A 22 20.93 1.46 -8.61
C SER A 22 19.68 1.31 -7.75
N ALA A 23 18.54 1.83 -8.21
CA ALA A 23 17.24 1.66 -7.55
C ALA A 23 16.60 0.30 -7.83
N LEU A 24 16.83 -0.28 -9.00
CA LEU A 24 16.26 -1.57 -9.44
C LEU A 24 17.11 -2.79 -9.03
N GLY A 25 18.41 -2.61 -8.77
CA GLY A 25 19.35 -3.70 -8.50
C GLY A 25 19.77 -4.46 -9.78
N ASN A 26 20.39 -5.63 -9.62
CA ASN A 26 20.91 -6.44 -10.73
C ASN A 26 19.86 -7.39 -11.36
N SER A 27 18.60 -7.31 -10.93
CA SER A 27 17.53 -8.22 -11.35
C SER A 27 16.19 -7.48 -11.40
N LEU A 28 15.51 -7.54 -12.54
CA LEU A 28 14.14 -7.06 -12.72
C LEU A 28 13.18 -8.25 -12.77
N ALA A 29 12.23 -8.30 -11.85
CA ALA A 29 11.14 -9.27 -11.89
C ALA A 29 9.91 -8.65 -12.55
N TYR A 30 9.46 -9.28 -13.64
CA TYR A 30 8.24 -8.93 -14.35
C TYR A 30 7.22 -10.06 -14.20
N THR A 31 5.99 -9.73 -13.84
CA THR A 31 4.90 -10.72 -13.79
C THR A 31 4.00 -10.52 -15.01
N PHE A 32 3.65 -11.60 -15.69
CA PHE A 32 2.64 -11.61 -16.74
C PHE A 32 1.71 -12.81 -16.55
N ALA A 33 0.56 -12.80 -17.21
CA ALA A 33 -0.42 -13.88 -17.10
C ALA A 33 -0.52 -14.62 -18.45
N LEU A 34 -0.54 -15.95 -18.38
CA LEU A 34 -0.87 -16.81 -19.52
C LEU A 34 -2.19 -17.53 -19.26
N CYS A 35 -3.09 -17.46 -20.24
CA CYS A 35 -4.31 -18.25 -20.25
C CYS A 35 -4.03 -19.59 -20.94
N LEU A 36 -4.19 -20.68 -20.20
CA LEU A 36 -3.87 -22.05 -20.63
C LEU A 36 -5.02 -22.98 -20.18
N PRO A 37 -5.20 -24.14 -20.83
CA PRO A 37 -6.19 -25.13 -20.39
C PRO A 37 -5.93 -25.58 -18.95
N SER A 38 -7.00 -25.85 -18.20
CA SER A 38 -6.93 -26.28 -16.79
C SER A 38 -6.22 -27.62 -16.57
N THR A 39 -5.97 -28.38 -17.64
CA THR A 39 -5.22 -29.63 -17.62
C THR A 39 -3.70 -29.42 -17.58
N CYS A 40 -3.21 -28.20 -17.82
CA CYS A 40 -1.79 -27.88 -17.78
C CYS A 40 -1.34 -27.71 -16.32
N SER A 41 -0.36 -28.49 -15.87
CA SER A 41 0.24 -28.34 -14.54
C SER A 41 1.29 -27.24 -14.52
N SER A 42 1.49 -26.62 -13.36
CA SER A 42 2.49 -25.55 -13.20
C SER A 42 3.91 -26.03 -13.50
N GLN A 43 4.24 -27.28 -13.17
CA GLN A 43 5.57 -27.86 -13.43
C GLN A 43 5.84 -28.04 -14.93
N THR A 44 4.83 -28.47 -15.69
CA THR A 44 4.96 -28.60 -17.15
C THR A 44 5.13 -27.24 -17.81
N LEU A 45 4.42 -26.22 -17.30
CA LEU A 45 4.59 -24.85 -17.78
C LEU A 45 5.99 -24.31 -17.48
N GLU A 46 6.48 -24.50 -16.26
CA GLU A 46 7.83 -24.08 -15.85
C GLU A 46 8.92 -24.73 -16.71
N HIS A 47 8.85 -26.04 -16.94
CA HIS A 47 9.81 -26.74 -17.79
C HIS A 47 9.76 -26.27 -19.26
N SER A 48 8.57 -25.97 -19.77
CA SER A 48 8.40 -25.44 -21.13
C SER A 48 9.03 -24.05 -21.26
N LEU A 49 8.82 -23.18 -20.28
CA LEU A 49 9.41 -21.85 -20.24
C LEU A 49 10.92 -21.89 -19.99
N ALA A 50 11.42 -22.84 -19.21
CA ALA A 50 12.85 -23.04 -19.02
C ALA A 50 13.57 -23.41 -20.33
N THR A 51 12.90 -24.16 -21.21
CA THR A 51 13.43 -24.49 -22.54
C THR A 51 13.52 -23.23 -23.41
N VAL A 52 12.47 -22.40 -23.41
CA VAL A 52 12.49 -21.10 -24.11
C VAL A 52 13.55 -20.16 -23.53
N ALA A 53 13.70 -20.11 -22.21
CA ALA A 53 14.74 -19.33 -21.56
C ALA A 53 16.13 -19.78 -21.98
N HIS A 54 16.38 -21.09 -22.09
CA HIS A 54 17.66 -21.60 -22.56
C HIS A 54 17.99 -21.11 -23.98
N ASP A 55 17.03 -21.18 -24.90
CA ASP A 55 17.22 -20.71 -26.28
C ASP A 55 17.46 -19.19 -26.33
N VAL A 56 16.72 -18.40 -25.54
CA VAL A 56 16.94 -16.94 -25.48
C VAL A 56 18.29 -16.62 -24.83
N ASN A 57 18.64 -17.28 -23.73
CA ASN A 57 19.89 -17.07 -23.01
C ASN A 57 21.11 -17.39 -23.87
N TYR A 58 21.00 -18.33 -24.81
CA TYR A 58 22.05 -18.59 -25.80
C TYR A 58 22.37 -17.34 -26.63
N PHE A 59 21.36 -16.59 -27.06
CA PHE A 59 21.55 -15.35 -27.83
C PHE A 59 21.89 -14.14 -26.96
N THR A 60 21.31 -14.06 -25.76
CA THR A 60 21.39 -12.87 -24.89
C THR A 60 22.59 -12.88 -23.94
N SER A 61 23.26 -14.03 -23.77
CA SER A 61 24.48 -14.12 -22.95
C SER A 61 25.62 -13.21 -23.43
N SER A 62 25.67 -12.87 -24.72
CA SER A 62 26.64 -11.91 -25.27
C SER A 62 26.50 -10.51 -24.70
N GLU A 63 25.29 -10.14 -24.27
CA GLU A 63 24.92 -8.83 -23.71
C GLU A 63 24.88 -8.84 -22.16
N ASN A 64 25.40 -9.90 -21.51
CA ASN A 64 25.35 -10.09 -20.05
C ASN A 64 23.93 -10.02 -19.43
N LEU A 65 22.92 -10.43 -20.20
CA LEU A 65 21.52 -10.49 -19.78
C LEU A 65 21.03 -11.95 -19.83
N THR A 66 20.47 -12.42 -18.73
CA THR A 66 19.89 -13.76 -18.59
C THR A 66 18.45 -13.68 -18.12
N ILE A 67 17.62 -14.60 -18.61
CA ILE A 67 16.20 -14.70 -18.31
C ILE A 67 15.95 -16.01 -17.59
N GLU A 68 15.18 -15.94 -16.52
CA GLU A 68 14.70 -17.09 -15.75
C GLU A 68 13.20 -16.93 -15.54
N PHE A 69 12.45 -18.02 -15.64
CA PHE A 69 11.01 -18.01 -15.37
C PHE A 69 10.72 -18.84 -14.14
N THR A 70 9.89 -18.30 -13.25
CA THR A 70 9.40 -18.99 -12.05
C THR A 70 7.88 -19.03 -12.10
N VAL A 71 7.32 -20.22 -11.81
CA VAL A 71 5.87 -20.45 -11.81
C VAL A 71 5.50 -21.21 -10.54
N SER A 72 4.81 -20.54 -9.61
CA SER A 72 4.27 -21.24 -8.44
C SER A 72 2.95 -21.92 -8.77
N GLY A 73 2.71 -23.11 -8.20
CA GLY A 73 1.41 -23.79 -8.31
C GLY A 73 0.26 -22.99 -7.70
N THR A 74 0.53 -22.12 -6.73
CA THR A 74 -0.45 -21.22 -6.09
C THR A 74 -0.89 -20.07 -7.00
N ASP A 75 -0.10 -19.79 -8.04
CA ASP A 75 -0.29 -18.65 -8.94
C ASP A 75 -1.12 -19.04 -10.18
N CYS A 76 -1.51 -20.31 -10.26
CA CYS A 76 -2.40 -20.86 -11.26
C CYS A 76 -3.85 -20.81 -10.78
N HIS A 77 -4.59 -19.79 -11.23
CA HIS A 77 -6.03 -19.70 -10.99
C HIS A 77 -6.84 -20.48 -12.03
N THR A 78 -7.88 -21.16 -11.58
CA THR A 78 -8.89 -21.82 -12.42
C THR A 78 -10.27 -21.31 -12.04
N ASN A 79 -11.28 -21.56 -12.88
CA ASN A 79 -12.68 -21.22 -12.56
C ASN A 79 -13.23 -21.99 -11.35
N VAL A 80 -12.53 -23.05 -10.89
CA VAL A 80 -12.86 -23.78 -9.67
C VAL A 80 -12.10 -23.14 -8.50
N ARG A 81 -12.82 -22.36 -7.68
CA ARG A 81 -12.22 -21.70 -6.53
C ARG A 81 -11.92 -22.72 -5.42
N PRO A 82 -10.73 -22.68 -4.78
CA PRO A 82 -10.46 -23.49 -3.62
C PRO A 82 -11.38 -23.09 -2.46
N SER A 83 -11.68 -24.07 -1.59
CA SER A 83 -12.44 -23.85 -0.35
C SER A 83 -11.79 -22.76 0.51
N LEU A 84 -12.58 -22.09 1.34
CA LEU A 84 -12.05 -21.06 2.23
C LEU A 84 -11.10 -21.68 3.23
N ASP A 85 -9.89 -21.16 3.29
CA ASP A 85 -8.92 -21.48 4.32
C ASP A 85 -9.29 -20.78 5.65
N THR A 86 -8.82 -21.34 6.75
CA THR A 86 -9.12 -20.87 8.11
C THR A 86 -8.71 -19.40 8.31
N SER A 87 -7.57 -19.00 7.73
CA SER A 87 -7.07 -17.63 7.80
C SER A 87 -8.00 -16.62 7.11
N GLU A 88 -8.65 -17.05 6.03
CA GLU A 88 -9.57 -16.24 5.23
C GLU A 88 -10.90 -16.09 5.93
N VAL A 89 -11.44 -17.18 6.47
CA VAL A 89 -12.67 -17.15 7.27
C VAL A 89 -12.48 -16.23 8.47
N LEU A 90 -11.36 -16.36 9.20
CA LEU A 90 -11.05 -15.49 10.32
C LEU A 90 -10.93 -14.02 9.88
N GLY A 91 -10.21 -13.76 8.79
CA GLY A 91 -10.05 -12.42 8.23
C GLY A 91 -11.39 -11.77 7.86
N ILE A 92 -12.26 -12.50 7.18
CA ILE A 92 -13.61 -12.06 6.80
C ILE A 92 -14.48 -11.81 8.04
N MET A 93 -14.43 -12.70 9.03
CA MET A 93 -15.21 -12.55 10.26
C MET A 93 -14.78 -11.30 11.05
N VAL A 94 -13.48 -11.03 11.15
CA VAL A 94 -12.95 -9.84 11.84
C VAL A 94 -13.34 -8.55 11.10
N THR A 95 -13.24 -8.53 9.76
CA THR A 95 -13.59 -7.35 8.97
C THR A 95 -15.10 -7.07 9.01
N LEU A 96 -15.94 -8.11 8.89
CA LEU A 96 -17.39 -7.99 9.06
C LEU A 96 -17.77 -7.52 10.46
N GLY A 97 -17.14 -8.08 11.50
CA GLY A 97 -17.35 -7.64 12.88
C GLY A 97 -17.03 -6.16 13.07
N PHE A 98 -15.91 -5.68 12.52
CA PHE A 98 -15.56 -4.26 12.56
C PHE A 98 -16.57 -3.38 11.83
N VAL A 99 -17.04 -3.79 10.65
CA VAL A 99 -18.07 -3.07 9.89
C VAL A 99 -19.38 -3.00 10.68
N ILE A 100 -19.80 -4.10 11.31
CA ILE A 100 -20.99 -4.12 12.17
C ILE A 100 -20.85 -3.14 13.34
N VAL A 101 -19.69 -3.11 14.01
CA VAL A 101 -19.43 -2.14 15.08
C VAL A 101 -19.56 -0.70 14.57
N VAL A 102 -19.00 -0.37 13.41
CA VAL A 102 -19.11 0.96 12.81
C VAL A 102 -20.56 1.31 12.47
N ILE A 103 -21.34 0.38 11.90
CA ILE A 103 -22.75 0.59 11.58
C ILE A 103 -23.55 0.84 12.87
N MET A 104 -23.41 -0.03 13.88
CA MET A 104 -24.10 0.11 15.16
C MET A 104 -23.74 1.41 15.87
N SER A 105 -22.45 1.77 15.89
CA SER A 105 -21.97 3.04 16.43
C SER A 105 -22.56 4.24 15.70
N THR A 106 -22.71 4.15 14.37
CA THR A 106 -23.30 5.23 13.56
C THR A 106 -24.80 5.36 13.82
N ILE A 107 -25.53 4.25 13.97
CA ILE A 107 -26.96 4.25 14.32
C ILE A 107 -27.18 4.90 15.70
N VAL A 108 -26.39 4.51 16.70
CA VAL A 108 -26.45 5.09 18.06
C VAL A 108 -26.16 6.58 18.04
N ASP A 109 -25.12 7.00 17.31
CA ASP A 109 -24.74 8.41 17.17
C ASP A 109 -25.84 9.24 16.47
N LEU A 110 -26.47 8.68 15.43
CA LEU A 110 -27.60 9.33 14.77
C LEU A 110 -28.84 9.41 15.66
N ALA A 111 -29.16 8.36 16.41
CA ALA A 111 -30.30 8.36 17.33
C ALA A 111 -30.14 9.44 18.42
N ILE A 112 -28.96 9.52 19.05
CA ILE A 112 -28.67 10.52 20.10
C ILE A 112 -28.71 11.94 19.52
N ASN A 113 -28.12 12.16 18.34
CA ASN A 113 -28.12 13.49 17.70
C ASN A 113 -29.49 13.90 17.18
N TYR A 114 -30.30 12.95 16.69
CA TYR A 114 -31.65 13.21 16.18
C TYR A 114 -32.59 13.64 17.31
N GLU A 115 -32.54 12.94 18.45
CA GLU A 115 -33.42 13.23 19.57
C GLU A 115 -32.98 14.47 20.36
N ARG A 116 -31.72 14.93 20.20
CA ARG A 116 -31.10 16.05 20.93
C ARG A 116 -31.37 15.99 22.44
N THR A 117 -31.44 14.77 22.99
CA THR A 117 -32.01 14.51 24.31
C THR A 117 -31.02 14.72 25.45
N ARG A 118 -29.72 14.45 25.26
CA ARG A 118 -28.73 14.49 26.36
C ARG A 118 -27.27 14.46 25.91
N GLU A 119 -26.38 14.84 26.82
CA GLU A 119 -24.94 14.57 26.73
C GLU A 119 -24.67 13.05 26.82
N PRO A 120 -23.81 12.49 25.95
CA PRO A 120 -23.49 11.07 25.98
C PRO A 120 -22.63 10.70 27.20
N SER A 121 -22.98 9.60 27.85
CA SER A 121 -22.22 8.94 28.92
C SER A 121 -20.83 8.48 28.44
N LYS A 122 -19.95 8.11 29.37
CA LYS A 122 -18.57 7.65 29.04
C LYS A 122 -18.57 6.46 28.09
N CYS A 123 -19.48 5.49 28.28
CA CYS A 123 -19.61 4.32 27.42
C CYS A 123 -20.16 4.70 26.03
N GLU A 124 -21.18 5.56 25.98
CA GLU A 124 -21.72 6.07 24.70
C GLU A 124 -20.64 6.84 23.92
N ARG A 125 -19.80 7.65 24.59
CA ARG A 125 -18.67 8.34 23.94
C ARG A 125 -17.66 7.36 23.34
N ALA A 126 -17.39 6.23 23.98
CA ALA A 126 -16.51 5.21 23.43
C ALA A 126 -17.11 4.53 22.18
N ILE A 127 -18.42 4.29 22.17
CA ILE A 127 -19.14 3.73 21.01
C ILE A 127 -19.18 4.75 19.85
N ILE A 128 -19.51 6.01 20.14
CA ILE A 128 -19.57 7.11 19.16
C ILE A 128 -18.18 7.36 18.53
N ALA A 129 -17.09 7.00 19.19
CA ALA A 129 -15.74 7.11 18.62
C ALA A 129 -15.58 6.33 17.29
N PHE A 130 -16.37 5.28 17.06
CA PHE A 130 -16.38 4.50 15.82
C PHE A 130 -17.48 4.94 14.83
N SER A 131 -18.30 5.94 15.17
CA SER A 131 -19.35 6.43 14.28
C SER A 131 -18.77 7.04 13.01
N LEU A 132 -19.25 6.60 11.86
CA LEU A 132 -18.84 7.17 10.58
C LEU A 132 -19.34 8.61 10.43
N TYR A 133 -20.55 8.92 10.93
CA TYR A 133 -21.17 10.24 10.79
C TYR A 133 -20.36 11.34 11.51
N THR A 134 -20.12 11.19 12.81
CA THR A 134 -19.36 12.18 13.59
C THR A 134 -17.91 12.29 13.11
N ASN A 135 -17.25 11.17 12.78
CA ASN A 135 -15.89 11.20 12.27
C ASN A 135 -15.81 11.84 10.87
N ALA A 136 -16.73 11.54 9.95
CA ALA A 136 -16.77 12.16 8.63
C ALA A 136 -17.06 13.67 8.73
N LYS A 137 -18.01 14.08 9.57
CA LYS A 137 -18.27 15.51 9.83
C LYS A 137 -17.05 16.23 10.37
N ARG A 138 -16.28 15.61 11.28
CA ARG A 138 -15.02 16.16 11.79
C ARG A 138 -13.92 16.21 10.73
N LEU A 139 -13.82 15.19 9.87
CA LEU A 139 -12.83 15.13 8.80
C LEU A 139 -13.08 16.15 7.68
N LEU A 140 -14.35 16.38 7.34
CA LEU A 140 -14.78 17.35 6.33
C LEU A 140 -14.87 18.77 6.87
N ASN A 141 -14.79 18.95 8.19
CA ASN A 141 -14.78 20.28 8.78
C ASN A 141 -13.41 20.94 8.55
N SER A 142 -13.38 21.98 7.72
CA SER A 142 -12.19 22.77 7.40
C SER A 142 -11.99 23.99 8.31
N SER A 143 -12.59 24.00 9.52
CA SER A 143 -12.40 25.10 10.46
C SER A 143 -10.93 25.19 10.89
N SER A 144 -10.24 26.24 10.45
CA SER A 144 -8.86 26.53 10.84
C SER A 144 -8.81 27.06 12.27
N THR A 145 -8.04 26.41 13.14
CA THR A 145 -7.69 26.96 14.46
C THR A 145 -6.48 27.89 14.32
N GLU A 146 -6.41 28.97 15.10
CA GLU A 146 -5.33 29.98 15.04
C GLU A 146 -3.91 29.39 15.22
N ASP A 147 -3.79 28.25 15.91
CA ASP A 147 -2.51 27.54 16.16
C ASP A 147 -2.03 26.65 15.00
N THR A 148 -2.61 26.74 13.80
CA THR A 148 -2.26 25.86 12.67
C THR A 148 -1.28 26.50 11.69
N ILE A 149 -0.18 25.79 11.38
CA ILE A 149 0.80 26.22 10.37
C ILE A 149 0.26 25.85 8.98
N GLN A 150 -0.42 26.79 8.32
CA GLN A 150 -1.10 26.58 7.03
C GLN A 150 -0.19 26.01 5.93
N VAL A 151 1.07 26.44 5.86
CA VAL A 151 2.05 25.93 4.88
C VAL A 151 2.26 24.41 5.02
N LEU A 152 2.24 23.87 6.24
CA LEU A 152 2.38 22.43 6.46
C LEU A 152 1.18 21.64 5.93
N HIS A 153 -0.02 22.24 5.88
CA HIS A 153 -1.19 21.58 5.30
C HIS A 153 -1.04 21.42 3.78
N CYS A 154 -0.55 22.45 3.09
CA CYS A 154 -0.26 22.37 1.65
C CYS A 154 0.82 21.30 1.35
N LEU A 155 1.93 21.32 2.10
CA LEU A 155 2.99 20.33 1.94
C LEU A 155 2.48 18.91 2.18
N LYS A 156 1.69 18.69 3.25
CA LYS A 156 1.06 17.38 3.50
C LYS A 156 0.18 16.95 2.35
N PHE A 157 -0.65 17.85 1.81
CA PHE A 157 -1.52 17.52 0.68
C PHE A 157 -0.71 17.07 -0.54
N ILE A 158 0.31 17.83 -0.92
CA ILE A 158 1.18 17.51 -2.07
C ILE A 158 1.89 16.17 -1.83
N SER A 159 2.45 15.94 -0.63
CA SER A 159 3.12 14.68 -0.29
C SER A 159 2.15 13.48 -0.28
N ILE A 160 0.94 13.62 0.26
CA ILE A 160 -0.06 12.53 0.22
C ILE A 160 -0.43 12.22 -1.24
N ALA A 161 -0.71 13.24 -2.05
CA ALA A 161 -1.05 13.08 -3.46
C ALA A 161 0.08 12.38 -4.23
N TRP A 162 1.33 12.75 -3.96
CA TRP A 162 2.50 12.16 -4.59
C TRP A 162 2.66 10.67 -4.23
N VAL A 163 2.51 10.30 -2.95
CA VAL A 163 2.54 8.90 -2.49
C VAL A 163 1.40 8.09 -3.11
N VAL A 164 0.19 8.65 -3.19
CA VAL A 164 -0.95 7.96 -3.80
C VAL A 164 -0.69 7.68 -5.26
N ILE A 165 -0.24 8.67 -6.04
CA ILE A 165 0.07 8.49 -7.47
C ILE A 165 1.19 7.45 -7.63
N GLY A 166 2.26 7.53 -6.82
CA GLY A 166 3.37 6.57 -6.83
C GLY A 166 2.91 5.14 -6.58
N HIS A 167 2.07 4.92 -5.55
CA HIS A 167 1.51 3.59 -5.29
C HIS A 167 0.61 3.09 -6.42
N ARG A 168 -0.21 3.95 -7.02
CA ARG A 168 -1.07 3.54 -8.14
C ARG A 168 -0.26 3.09 -9.35
N VAL A 169 0.79 3.83 -9.71
CA VAL A 169 1.69 3.44 -10.79
C VAL A 169 2.45 2.16 -10.44
N LYS A 170 2.97 2.04 -9.21
CA LYS A 170 3.65 0.83 -8.75
C LYS A 170 2.76 -0.41 -8.84
N PHE A 171 1.54 -0.37 -8.31
CA PHE A 171 0.62 -1.52 -8.37
C PHE A 171 0.21 -1.85 -9.81
N THR A 172 0.03 -0.83 -10.66
CA THR A 172 -0.27 -1.05 -12.08
C THR A 172 0.91 -1.70 -12.80
N ALA A 173 2.14 -1.32 -12.46
CA ALA A 173 3.35 -1.91 -13.03
C ALA A 173 3.61 -3.35 -12.54
N GLN A 174 3.15 -3.69 -11.33
CA GLN A 174 3.26 -5.05 -10.77
C GLN A 174 2.13 -5.99 -11.20
N SER A 175 0.98 -5.44 -11.62
CA SER A 175 -0.09 -6.20 -12.24
C SER A 175 0.42 -6.86 -13.53
N PRO A 176 -0.05 -8.07 -13.89
CA PRO A 176 0.29 -8.69 -15.18
C PRO A 176 -0.06 -7.74 -16.32
N LEU A 177 0.97 -7.12 -16.90
CA LEU A 177 0.83 -6.13 -17.95
C LEU A 177 0.61 -6.84 -19.27
N SER A 178 -0.45 -6.47 -19.99
CA SER A 178 -0.68 -6.94 -21.36
C SER A 178 0.33 -6.37 -22.37
N ASN A 179 1.08 -5.32 -22.00
CA ASN A 179 2.03 -4.68 -22.90
C ASN A 179 3.25 -4.08 -22.17
N LEU A 180 4.34 -4.85 -22.14
CA LEU A 180 5.61 -4.46 -21.53
C LEU A 180 6.28 -3.27 -22.23
N LEU A 181 6.10 -3.12 -23.54
CA LEU A 181 6.70 -2.03 -24.33
C LEU A 181 6.17 -0.66 -23.90
N LYS A 182 4.92 -0.60 -23.42
CA LYS A 182 4.33 0.64 -22.92
C LYS A 182 5.01 1.12 -21.63
N LEU A 183 5.47 0.19 -20.80
CA LEU A 183 6.22 0.53 -19.58
C LEU A 183 7.60 1.11 -19.90
N ALA A 184 8.31 0.55 -20.88
CA ALA A 184 9.60 1.08 -21.32
C ALA A 184 9.48 2.53 -21.81
N SER A 185 8.48 2.82 -22.65
CA SER A 185 8.21 4.20 -23.10
C SER A 185 7.77 5.13 -21.95
N TYR A 186 7.14 4.59 -20.90
CA TYR A 186 6.74 5.36 -19.73
C TYR A 186 7.94 5.77 -18.88
N ILE A 187 8.92 4.88 -18.71
CA ILE A 187 10.13 5.12 -17.90
C ILE A 187 11.02 6.20 -18.54
N ASP A 188 11.06 6.28 -19.86
CA ASP A 188 11.90 7.24 -20.60
C ASP A 188 11.41 8.70 -20.49
N ASN A 189 10.14 8.90 -20.11
CA ASN A 189 9.58 10.24 -19.95
C ASN A 189 10.04 10.91 -18.63
N TRP A 190 10.55 12.14 -18.72
CA TRP A 190 11.00 12.92 -17.57
C TRP A 190 9.92 13.12 -16.49
N SER A 191 8.65 13.29 -16.91
CA SER A 191 7.52 13.48 -16.00
C SER A 191 7.25 12.23 -15.16
N SER A 192 7.50 11.05 -15.74
CA SER A 192 7.40 9.77 -15.03
C SER A 192 8.50 9.62 -13.98
N MET A 193 9.68 10.23 -14.15
CA MET A 193 10.74 10.17 -13.15
C MET A 193 10.30 10.73 -11.80
N ILE A 194 9.46 11.78 -11.78
CA ILE A 194 8.91 12.34 -10.52
C ILE A 194 8.07 11.27 -9.81
N ILE A 195 7.28 10.49 -10.55
CA ILE A 195 6.41 9.46 -10.00
C ILE A 195 7.21 8.23 -9.58
N LEU A 196 8.21 7.83 -10.38
CA LEU A 196 9.10 6.71 -10.07
C LEU A 196 9.92 6.97 -8.80
N ASN A 197 10.27 8.24 -8.53
CA ASN A 197 10.95 8.68 -7.31
C ASN A 197 9.99 9.08 -6.18
N ALA A 198 8.77 8.55 -6.15
CA ALA A 198 7.78 8.86 -5.10
C ALA A 198 8.26 8.50 -3.67
N THR A 199 9.30 7.67 -3.52
CA THR A 199 9.95 7.39 -2.24
C THR A 199 10.49 8.65 -1.56
N LEU A 200 10.94 9.65 -2.33
CA LEU A 200 11.38 10.95 -1.81
C LEU A 200 10.26 11.71 -1.07
N SER A 201 8.99 11.41 -1.37
CA SER A 201 7.88 12.00 -0.63
C SER A 201 7.88 11.56 0.84
N VAL A 202 8.46 10.41 1.19
CA VAL A 202 8.55 9.92 2.57
C VAL A 202 9.47 10.83 3.40
N ASP A 203 10.55 11.34 2.81
CA ASP A 203 11.47 12.27 3.46
C ASP A 203 10.76 13.58 3.83
N VAL A 204 9.91 14.08 2.93
CA VAL A 204 9.08 15.26 3.21
C VAL A 204 8.15 15.02 4.41
N PHE A 205 7.55 13.84 4.52
CA PHE A 205 6.74 13.47 5.69
C PHE A 205 7.55 13.39 6.98
N PHE A 206 8.79 12.89 6.93
CA PHE A 206 9.69 12.87 8.08
C PHE A 206 10.03 14.28 8.54
N VAL A 207 10.36 15.19 7.61
CA VAL A 207 10.64 16.61 7.92
C VAL A 207 9.41 17.27 8.55
N ILE A 208 8.23 17.13 7.94
CA ILE A 208 6.97 17.69 8.49
C ILE A 208 6.68 17.13 9.88
N SER A 209 6.87 15.83 10.08
CA SER A 209 6.66 15.17 11.38
C SER A 209 7.63 15.71 12.44
N GLY A 210 8.90 15.91 12.07
CA GLY A 210 9.91 16.48 12.95
C GLY A 210 9.58 17.91 13.36
N ILE A 211 9.24 18.77 12.41
CA ILE A 211 8.85 20.17 12.66
C ILE A 211 7.66 20.23 13.62
N LEU A 212 6.60 19.46 13.36
CA LEU A 212 5.41 19.48 14.21
C LEU A 212 5.69 18.96 15.63
N ASN A 213 6.52 17.92 15.75
CA ASN A 213 6.88 17.39 17.06
C ASN A 213 7.71 18.40 17.87
N THR A 214 8.68 19.07 17.24
CA THR A 214 9.47 20.13 17.88
C THR A 214 8.59 21.32 18.26
N TYR A 215 7.66 21.74 17.37
CA TYR A 215 6.71 22.82 17.67
C TYR A 215 5.84 22.50 18.90
N VAL A 216 5.28 21.29 18.96
CA VAL A 216 4.48 20.85 20.12
C VAL A 216 5.34 20.74 21.38
N TYR A 217 6.58 20.25 21.26
CA TYR A 217 7.52 20.20 22.38
C TYR A 217 7.79 21.60 22.95
N MET A 218 8.10 22.57 22.07
CA MET A 218 8.36 23.95 22.47
C MET A 218 7.14 24.60 23.11
N ASN A 219 5.95 24.43 22.52
CA ASN A 219 4.75 25.13 22.98
C ASN A 219 4.11 24.49 24.22
N LYS A 220 4.19 23.17 24.40
CA LYS A 220 3.54 22.47 25.53
C LYS A 220 4.49 22.00 26.62
N THR A 221 5.74 21.67 26.31
CA THR A 221 6.64 20.96 27.24
C THR A 221 7.59 21.92 27.96
N ILE A 222 8.14 22.91 27.25
CA ILE A 222 9.02 23.93 27.83
C ILE A 222 8.32 24.75 28.93
N PRO A 223 7.06 25.24 28.75
CA PRO A 223 6.39 26.02 29.79
C PRO A 223 5.96 25.18 31.00
N THR A 224 5.71 23.88 30.80
CA THR A 224 5.20 22.99 31.85
C THR A 224 6.29 22.15 32.53
N ARG A 225 7.57 22.36 32.16
CA ARG A 225 8.74 21.67 32.73
C ARG A 225 8.62 20.14 32.74
N LYS A 226 7.91 19.58 31.75
CA LYS A 226 7.66 18.13 31.66
C LYS A 226 8.94 17.38 31.30
N SER A 227 9.17 16.26 32.01
CA SER A 227 10.33 15.37 31.87
C SER A 227 10.47 14.78 30.45
N THR A 228 11.68 14.31 30.10
CA THR A 228 11.98 13.50 28.90
C THR A 228 11.04 12.30 28.71
N LEU A 229 10.47 11.77 29.81
CA LEU A 229 9.43 10.73 29.77
C LEU A 229 8.16 11.18 29.02
N SER A 230 7.84 12.47 29.04
CA SER A 230 6.71 13.04 28.29
C SER A 230 6.92 12.99 26.78
N VAL A 231 8.17 13.02 26.31
CA VAL A 231 8.49 12.92 24.89
C VAL A 231 8.34 11.47 24.43
N LEU A 232 8.86 10.51 25.19
CA LEU A 232 8.69 9.09 24.91
C LEU A 232 7.21 8.68 24.90
N ALA A 233 6.43 9.18 25.87
CA ALA A 233 4.98 8.95 25.91
C ALA A 233 4.25 9.47 24.64
N SER A 234 4.71 10.58 24.07
CA SER A 234 4.16 11.12 22.81
C SER A 234 4.40 10.18 21.62
N TYR A 235 5.62 9.61 21.51
CA TYR A 235 5.95 8.64 20.47
C TYR A 235 5.17 7.32 20.64
N VAL A 236 5.06 6.81 21.86
CA VAL A 236 4.27 5.61 22.16
C VAL A 236 2.79 5.82 21.81
N HIS A 237 2.21 6.96 22.19
CA HIS A 237 0.84 7.29 21.84
C HIS A 237 0.63 7.38 20.32
N ARG A 238 1.61 7.92 19.57
CA ARG A 238 1.58 7.94 18.10
C ARG A 238 1.57 6.52 17.52
N TYR A 239 2.40 5.62 18.05
CA TYR A 239 2.45 4.22 17.61
C TYR A 239 1.12 3.52 17.88
N ILE A 240 0.62 3.57 19.12
CA ILE A 240 -0.66 2.95 19.53
C ILE A 240 -1.83 3.44 18.67
N ARG A 241 -1.83 4.72 18.24
CA ARG A 241 -2.88 5.27 17.38
C ARG A 241 -2.82 4.77 15.93
N LEU A 242 -1.62 4.54 15.38
CA LEU A 242 -1.44 4.17 13.96
C LEU A 242 -1.56 2.66 13.74
N THR A 243 -1.09 1.84 14.68
CA THR A 243 -1.02 0.39 14.56
C THR A 243 -2.36 -0.28 14.25
N PRO A 244 -3.51 0.07 14.88
CA PRO A 244 -4.77 -0.63 14.64
C PRO A 244 -5.27 -0.51 13.19
N ALA A 245 -5.19 0.70 12.62
CA ALA A 245 -5.59 0.93 11.24
C ALA A 245 -4.67 0.19 10.26
N TYR A 246 -3.36 0.21 10.52
CA TYR A 246 -2.38 -0.48 9.69
C TYR A 246 -2.53 -2.01 9.76
N ALA A 247 -2.76 -2.55 10.96
CA ALA A 247 -2.99 -3.97 11.17
C ALA A 247 -4.26 -4.47 10.45
N LEU A 248 -5.35 -3.69 10.47
CA LEU A 248 -6.57 -4.02 9.72
C LEU A 248 -6.31 -4.04 8.21
N MET A 249 -5.55 -3.08 7.69
CA MET A 249 -5.18 -3.06 6.27
C MET A 249 -4.36 -4.29 5.89
N ILE A 250 -3.35 -4.66 6.67
CA ILE A 250 -2.56 -5.88 6.45
C ILE A 250 -3.47 -7.11 6.45
N LEU A 251 -4.34 -7.24 7.46
CA LEU A 251 -5.27 -8.34 7.59
C LEU A 251 -6.14 -8.46 6.33
N VAL A 252 -6.76 -7.37 5.86
CA VAL A 252 -7.57 -7.37 4.63
C VAL A 252 -6.74 -7.79 3.42
N THR A 253 -5.58 -7.17 3.21
CA THR A 253 -4.74 -7.41 2.03
C THR A 253 -4.17 -8.83 2.00
N ALA A 254 -3.88 -9.42 3.16
CA ALA A 254 -3.24 -10.74 3.26
C ALA A 254 -4.23 -11.90 3.27
N THR A 255 -5.48 -11.69 3.69
CA THR A 255 -6.44 -12.80 3.90
C THR A 255 -7.41 -13.00 2.76
N TRP A 256 -8.15 -11.97 2.34
CA TRP A 256 -9.27 -12.17 1.40
C TRP A 256 -9.28 -11.21 0.20
N LEU A 257 -8.44 -10.16 0.19
CA LEU A 257 -8.42 -9.19 -0.91
C LEU A 257 -8.17 -9.85 -2.28
N TYR A 258 -7.35 -10.90 -2.33
CA TYR A 258 -7.06 -11.62 -3.58
C TYR A 258 -8.29 -12.33 -4.18
N ARG A 259 -9.35 -12.57 -3.39
CA ARG A 259 -10.62 -13.16 -3.87
C ARG A 259 -11.60 -12.13 -4.42
N VAL A 260 -11.35 -10.84 -4.24
CA VAL A 260 -12.26 -9.75 -4.66
C VAL A 260 -12.15 -9.45 -6.16
N GLY A 261 -11.01 -9.78 -6.76
CA GLY A 261 -10.81 -9.71 -8.20
C GLY A 261 -10.60 -11.09 -8.78
N ASP A 262 -11.43 -11.47 -9.75
CA ASP A 262 -11.00 -12.44 -10.74
C ASP A 262 -10.08 -11.67 -11.69
N GLY A 263 -8.82 -12.09 -11.81
CA GLY A 263 -7.90 -11.51 -12.79
C GLY A 263 -8.42 -11.64 -14.23
N PRO A 264 -7.76 -11.04 -15.22
CA PRO A 264 -7.99 -11.38 -16.62
C PRO A 264 -7.65 -12.86 -16.93
#